data_AF-A0AA44J976-F1
#
_entry.id   AF-A0AA44J976-F1
#
_cell.length_a   1.000
_cell.length_b   1.000
_cell.length_c   1.000
_cell.angle_alpha   90.00
_cell.angle_beta   90.00
_cell.angle_gamma   90.00
#
_symmetry.space_group_name_H-M   'P 1'
#
loop_
_entity.id
_entity.type
_entity.pdbx_description
1 polymer ?
#
loop_
_entity_poly.entity_id
_entity_poly.type
_entity_poly.pdbx_seq_one_letter_code
_entity_poly.pdbx_strand_id
1 'polypeptide(L)'
;MDDSFNGAFLRLAESHAHAVSELKMLRQSKLRARDHDPNTALPQALAREERARAALIEWKPDSNIEAQTKLLYLVHYLISTKKSLDRKEMEELMDSIAHFVEK
;
A
#
# COMPACT_ATOMS: atom_id res chain seq x y z
N MET A 1 26.53 4.91 -11.17
CA MET A 1 25.18 4.92 -10.58
C MET A 1 24.49 3.73 -11.21
N ASP A 2 24.25 2.68 -10.43
CA ASP A 2 23.55 1.51 -10.96
C ASP A 2 22.07 1.83 -11.11
N ASP A 3 21.61 1.79 -12.36
CA ASP A 3 20.23 1.95 -12.86
C ASP A 3 19.31 0.78 -12.44
N SER A 4 19.52 0.21 -11.25
CA SER A 4 18.70 -0.88 -10.73
C SER A 4 17.72 -0.39 -9.67
N PHE A 5 17.02 0.74 -9.93
CA PHE A 5 15.75 0.94 -9.25
C PHE A 5 14.76 -0.02 -9.92
N ASN A 6 14.70 -1.24 -9.38
CA ASN A 6 13.97 -2.34 -10.00
C ASN A 6 12.49 -1.91 -10.04
N GLY A 7 11.92 -1.75 -11.24
CA GLY A 7 10.57 -1.22 -11.44
C GLY A 7 9.45 -2.06 -10.78
N ALA A 8 9.79 -3.19 -10.16
CA ALA A 8 8.89 -4.02 -9.38
C ALA A 8 8.22 -3.23 -8.24
N PHE A 9 8.98 -2.48 -7.43
CA PHE A 9 8.39 -1.71 -6.33
C PHE A 9 7.45 -0.62 -6.84
N LEU A 10 7.86 0.13 -7.87
CA LEU A 10 7.03 1.20 -8.44
C LEU A 10 5.70 0.67 -8.97
N ARG A 11 5.70 -0.50 -9.64
CA ARG A 11 4.47 -1.15 -10.11
C ARG A 11 3.54 -1.55 -8.95
N LEU A 12 4.09 -2.07 -7.86
CA LEU A 12 3.31 -2.38 -6.66
C LEU A 12 2.73 -1.12 -6.02
N ALA A 13 3.55 -0.07 -5.89
CA ALA A 13 3.14 1.21 -5.32
C ALA A 13 2.08 1.91 -6.17
N GLU A 14 2.19 1.85 -7.49
CA GLU A 14 1.21 2.35 -8.45
C GLU A 14 -0.11 1.57 -8.33
N SER A 15 -0.06 0.23 -8.35
CA SER A 15 -1.25 -0.62 -8.18
C SER A 15 -1.98 -0.32 -6.88
N HIS A 16 -1.24 -0.16 -5.77
CA HIS A 16 -1.84 0.19 -4.48
C HIS A 16 -2.42 1.61 -4.48
N ALA A 17 -1.73 2.59 -5.08
CA ALA A 17 -2.23 3.95 -5.20
C ALA A 17 -3.55 4.02 -6.01
N HIS A 18 -3.66 3.23 -7.08
CA HIS A 18 -4.90 3.09 -7.83
C HIS A 18 -6.03 2.52 -6.97
N ALA A 19 -5.79 1.45 -6.20
CA ALA A 19 -6.78 0.86 -5.31
C ALA A 19 -7.24 1.84 -4.21
N VAL A 20 -6.30 2.62 -3.63
CA VAL A 20 -6.62 3.67 -2.65
C VAL A 20 -7.47 4.78 -3.29
N SER A 21 -7.15 5.18 -4.52
CA SER A 21 -7.91 6.19 -5.26
C SER A 21 -9.34 5.71 -5.57
N GLU A 22 -9.49 4.47 -6.06
CA GLU A 22 -10.80 3.84 -6.30
C GLU A 22 -11.64 3.82 -5.02
N LEU A 23 -11.05 3.40 -3.90
CA LEU A 23 -11.71 3.36 -2.60
C LEU A 23 -12.15 4.76 -2.13
N LYS A 24 -11.31 5.77 -2.33
CA LYS A 24 -11.63 7.17 -2.02
C LYS A 24 -12.81 7.67 -2.84
N MET A 25 -12.82 7.39 -4.15
CA MET A 25 -13.90 7.78 -5.05
C MET A 25 -15.23 7.11 -4.65
N LEU A 26 -15.21 5.80 -4.35
CA LEU A 26 -16.40 5.06 -3.90
C LEU A 26 -16.95 5.55 -2.56
N ARG A 27 -16.07 5.91 -1.62
CA ARG A 27 -16.49 6.51 -0.35
C ARG A 27 -17.15 7.88 -0.57
N GLN A 28 -16.59 8.71 -1.44
CA GLN A 28 -17.15 10.02 -1.77
C GLN A 28 -18.48 9.90 -2.53
N SER A 29 -18.61 8.94 -3.45
CA SER A 29 -19.87 8.72 -4.17
C SER A 29 -20.97 8.19 -3.24
N LYS A 30 -20.67 7.27 -2.32
CA LYS A 30 -21.63 6.81 -1.29
C LYS A 30 -22.11 7.93 -0.38
N LEU A 31 -21.24 8.90 -0.06
CA LEU A 31 -21.63 10.09 0.71
C LEU A 31 -22.55 11.03 -0.09
N ARG A 32 -22.51 11.00 -1.43
CA ARG A 32 -23.28 11.88 -2.31
C ARG A 32 -24.56 11.24 -2.87
N ALA A 33 -24.58 9.92 -3.05
CA ALA A 33 -25.70 9.19 -3.60
C ALA A 33 -26.68 8.79 -2.48
N ARG A 34 -27.90 9.34 -2.52
CA ARG A 34 -28.97 9.00 -1.56
C ARG A 34 -29.65 7.65 -1.88
N ASP A 35 -29.52 7.13 -3.11
CA ASP A 35 -30.36 6.04 -3.65
C ASP A 35 -29.66 5.08 -4.66
N HIS A 36 -28.37 4.78 -4.52
CA HIS A 36 -27.74 3.72 -5.33
C HIS A 36 -27.15 2.62 -4.46
N ASP A 37 -27.62 1.38 -4.71
CA ASP A 37 -27.26 0.16 -3.99
C ASP A 37 -25.74 -0.03 -3.96
N PRO A 38 -25.05 0.28 -2.84
CA PRO A 38 -23.60 0.29 -2.76
C PRO A 38 -23.05 -1.05 -2.24
N ASN A 39 -23.87 -2.11 -2.19
CA ASN A 39 -23.62 -3.25 -1.31
C ASN A 39 -22.48 -4.19 -1.75
N THR A 40 -21.96 -4.09 -2.98
CA THR A 40 -20.87 -4.98 -3.45
C THR A 40 -19.59 -4.27 -3.89
N ALA A 41 -19.67 -3.04 -4.41
CA ALA A 41 -18.49 -2.34 -4.96
C ALA A 41 -17.49 -1.89 -3.88
N LEU A 42 -17.98 -1.38 -2.74
CA LEU A 42 -17.11 -0.88 -1.67
C LEU A 42 -16.33 -2.00 -0.95
N PRO A 43 -16.95 -3.14 -0.57
CA PRO A 43 -16.22 -4.28 -0.03
C PRO A 43 -15.16 -4.85 -1.00
N GLN A 44 -15.45 -4.89 -2.30
CA GLN A 44 -14.49 -5.37 -3.30
C GLN A 44 -13.29 -4.44 -3.44
N ALA A 45 -13.52 -3.12 -3.49
CA ALA A 45 -12.44 -2.14 -3.55
C ALA A 45 -11.57 -2.17 -2.28
N LEU A 46 -12.18 -2.39 -1.10
CA LEU A 46 -11.43 -2.57 0.15
C LEU A 46 -10.54 -3.81 0.08
N ALA A 47 -11.09 -4.96 -0.33
CA ALA A 47 -10.32 -6.20 -0.45
C ALA A 47 -9.17 -6.10 -1.48
N ARG A 48 -9.35 -5.33 -2.56
CA ARG A 48 -8.27 -5.04 -3.52
C ARG A 48 -7.17 -4.20 -2.91
N GLU A 49 -7.53 -3.15 -2.16
CA GLU A 49 -6.57 -2.30 -1.46
C GLU A 49 -5.79 -3.10 -0.40
N GLU A 50 -6.47 -3.92 0.41
CA GLU A 50 -5.83 -4.79 1.40
C GLU A 50 -4.85 -5.78 0.76
N ARG A 51 -5.24 -6.41 -0.36
CA ARG A 51 -4.34 -7.31 -1.09
C ARG A 51 -3.12 -6.59 -1.64
N ALA A 52 -3.31 -5.41 -2.22
CA ALA A 52 -2.20 -4.62 -2.76
C ALA A 52 -1.27 -4.11 -1.64
N ARG A 53 -1.83 -3.75 -0.48
CA ARG A 53 -1.07 -3.36 0.71
C ARG A 53 -0.25 -4.52 1.27
N ALA A 54 -0.85 -5.70 1.40
CA ALA A 54 -0.14 -6.91 1.82
C ALA A 54 1.04 -7.21 0.88
N ALA A 55 0.82 -7.17 -0.44
CA ALA A 55 1.89 -7.37 -1.42
C ALA A 55 3.03 -6.35 -1.28
N LEU A 56 2.72 -5.08 -0.96
CA LEU A 56 3.73 -4.07 -0.66
C LEU A 56 4.50 -4.37 0.63
N ILE A 57 3.79 -4.77 1.70
CA ILE A 57 4.39 -5.09 3.00
C ILE A 57 5.30 -6.32 2.89
N GLU A 58 4.88 -7.36 2.18
CA GLU A 58 5.65 -8.60 2.00
C GLU A 58 6.84 -8.45 1.04
N TRP A 59 6.76 -7.50 0.09
CA TRP A 59 7.79 -7.32 -0.93
C TRP A 59 9.15 -7.01 -0.31
N LYS A 60 10.17 -7.81 -0.65
CA LYS A 60 11.52 -7.65 -0.14
C LYS A 60 12.33 -6.75 -1.08
N PRO A 61 12.91 -5.65 -0.58
CA PRO A 61 13.81 -4.82 -1.36
C PRO A 61 15.14 -5.53 -1.64
N ASP A 62 15.68 -5.32 -2.85
CA ASP A 62 16.98 -5.83 -3.27
C ASP A 62 18.13 -4.85 -2.95
N SER A 63 17.80 -3.60 -2.60
CA SER A 63 18.77 -2.57 -2.24
C SER A 63 18.31 -1.67 -1.09
N ASN A 64 19.27 -0.98 -0.46
CA ASN A 64 18.99 0.05 0.54
C ASN A 64 18.09 1.18 0.00
N ILE A 65 18.28 1.57 -1.26
CA ILE A 65 17.50 2.64 -1.90
C ILE A 65 16.03 2.21 -2.03
N GLU A 66 15.80 0.96 -2.42
CA GLU A 66 14.47 0.38 -2.49
C GLU A 66 13.81 0.24 -1.11
N ALA A 67 14.56 -0.20 -0.09
CA ALA A 67 14.06 -0.28 1.28
C ALA A 67 13.61 1.09 1.79
N GLN A 68 14.43 2.13 1.57
CA GLN A 68 14.10 3.50 1.93
C GLN A 68 12.86 4.01 1.17
N THR A 69 12.75 3.69 -0.11
CA THR A 69 11.61 4.13 -0.94
C THR A 69 10.31 3.44 -0.52
N LYS A 70 10.37 2.14 -0.19
CA LYS A 70 9.26 1.39 0.40
C LYS A 70 8.77 2.05 1.68
N LEU A 71 9.68 2.35 2.61
CA LEU A 71 9.34 3.00 3.88
C LEU A 71 8.72 4.39 3.66
N LEU A 72 9.32 5.20 2.79
CA LEU A 72 8.82 6.54 2.49
C LEU A 72 7.40 6.50 1.91
N TYR A 73 7.16 5.59 0.96
CA TYR A 73 5.84 5.39 0.38
C TYR A 73 4.81 4.96 1.42
N LEU A 74 5.14 3.96 2.25
CA LEU A 74 4.22 3.47 3.29
C LEU A 74 3.90 4.56 4.32
N VAL A 75 4.88 5.34 4.77
CA VAL A 75 4.65 6.49 5.65
C VAL A 75 3.72 7.51 5.00
N HIS A 76 3.96 7.85 3.73
CA HIS A 76 3.09 8.77 2.98
C HIS A 76 1.65 8.25 2.89
N TYR A 77 1.46 6.96 2.60
CA TYR A 77 0.15 6.31 2.56
C TYR A 77 -0.56 6.38 3.93
N LEU A 78 0.11 6.00 5.01
CA LEU A 78 -0.49 5.99 6.36
C LEU A 78 -0.95 7.39 6.77
N ILE A 79 -0.13 8.42 6.53
CA ILE A 79 -0.46 9.81 6.82
C ILE A 79 -1.63 10.29 5.94
N SER A 80 -1.56 10.08 4.63
CA SER A 80 -2.55 10.59 3.68
C SER A 80 -3.92 9.94 3.84
N THR A 81 -3.96 8.69 4.31
CA THR A 81 -5.20 7.94 4.57
C THR A 81 -5.63 7.93 6.03
N LYS A 82 -4.85 8.53 6.93
CA LYS A 82 -5.04 8.50 8.39
C LYS A 82 -5.20 7.07 8.93
N LYS A 83 -4.45 6.13 8.37
CA LYS A 83 -4.42 4.73 8.78
C LYS A 83 -3.18 4.43 9.62
N SER A 84 -3.27 3.38 10.41
CA SER A 84 -2.14 2.75 11.09
C SER A 84 -1.98 1.33 10.56
N LEU A 85 -0.76 0.80 10.60
CA LEU A 85 -0.54 -0.64 10.47
C LEU A 85 -0.92 -1.31 11.79
N ASP A 86 -1.52 -2.48 11.71
CA ASP A 86 -1.65 -3.33 12.90
C ASP A 86 -0.31 -3.97 13.28
N ARG A 87 -0.29 -4.69 14.41
CA ARG A 87 0.93 -5.32 14.91
C ARG A 87 1.51 -6.32 13.90
N LYS A 88 0.67 -7.10 13.24
CA LYS A 88 1.09 -8.14 12.30
C LYS A 88 1.65 -7.49 11.03
N GLU A 89 0.95 -6.50 10.48
CA GLU A 89 1.42 -5.72 9.32
C GLU A 89 2.77 -5.03 9.60
N MET A 90 2.97 -4.54 10.83
CA MET A 90 4.25 -3.95 11.25
C MET A 90 5.36 -4.99 11.37
N GLU A 91 5.10 -6.15 11.98
CA GLU A 91 6.06 -7.26 12.07
C GLU A 91 6.48 -7.73 10.67
N GLU A 92 5.52 -7.95 9.76
CA GLU A 92 5.78 -8.34 8.37
C GLU A 92 6.58 -7.27 7.61
N LEU A 93 6.27 -5.98 7.85
CA LEU A 93 7.04 -4.88 7.26
C LEU A 93 8.49 -4.91 7.75
N MET A 94 8.72 -5.06 9.05
CA MET A 94 10.07 -5.08 9.61
C MET A 94 10.85 -6.31 9.12
N ASP A 95 10.21 -7.47 9.08
CA ASP A 95 10.82 -8.71 8.56
C ASP A 95 11.21 -8.57 7.08
N SER A 96 10.39 -7.87 6.29
CA SER A 96 10.67 -7.66 4.86
C SER A 96 11.92 -6.82 4.58
N ILE A 97 12.42 -6.06 5.56
CA ILE A 97 13.59 -5.18 5.44
C ILE A 97 14.73 -5.55 6.42
N ALA A 98 14.54 -6.59 7.25
CA ALA A 98 15.46 -6.92 8.34
C ALA A 98 16.89 -7.19 7.86
N HIS A 99 17.05 -7.75 6.66
CA HIS A 99 18.35 -8.03 6.04
C HIS A 99 19.18 -6.78 5.70
N PHE A 100 18.62 -5.59 5.82
CA PHE A 100 19.36 -4.32 5.73
C PHE A 100 19.66 -3.67 7.09
N VAL A 101 19.03 -4.17 8.16
CA VAL A 101 19.17 -3.64 9.53
C VAL A 101 20.23 -4.43 10.30
N GLU A 102 20.35 -5.73 10.03
CA GLU A 102 21.33 -6.61 10.67
C GLU A 102 22.72 -6.44 10.03
N LYS A 103 23.72 -6.12 10.85
CA LYS A 103 25.15 -6.04 10.49
C LYS A 103 25.94 -7.14 11.17
#